data_AF-A0A7Y6WTE2-F1
#
_entry.id   AF-A0A7Y6WTE2-F1
#
_cell.length_a   1.000
_cell.length_b   1.000
_cell.length_c   1.000
_cell.angle_alpha   90.00
_cell.angle_beta   90.00
_cell.angle_gamma   90.00
#
_symmetry.space_group_name_H-M   'P 1'
#
loop_
_entity.id
_entity.type
_entity.pdbx_description
1 polymer ?
#
loop_
_entity_poly.entity_id
_entity_poly.type
_entity_poly.pdbx_seq_one_letter_code
_entity_poly.pdbx_strand_id
1 'polypeptide(L)'
;MDLRSLPLSYLAGVAILVATAGGGFVLVRDADVLALRLPTKVLAPTKRAPETPRDAVEHFQCNRCHVVPGIEPASAPLSENCVSCHQAITAGRLDPWYKAAEVQRWKEHLTHLMRTPDLGSLGQRVKRSWLIAWLQAPHMVRPLYGATMPRMKIGPKDAERIADFLAVTEEESEEPPRGDAAVGRALYEKNACASCHYRGDAPLAALRYGAPEFRAPSARRRAPNLRYVRSRMSLAQLRSWLRAPHSILSDTEMPTFPFTPQQVEDLAAFLREPVPEVAAGPRPPYKPRLLERAVHYPEVARKLTRHLCYHCHSDSRRAGDQGPGNSGGFGYDGVSLDLATRAGILRGIKRDGQFRGLPDRMEDGTPRLVASLVARHAELDGHAHPSVTGMPLGFPPLPDEDIDLIFTWIEQGAPE
;
A
#
# COMPACT_ATOMS: atom_id res chain seq x y z
N MET A 1 -3.75 29.13 41.26
CA MET A 1 -3.65 27.80 40.64
C MET A 1 -2.90 27.97 39.33
N ASP A 2 -1.60 27.68 39.36
CA ASP A 2 -0.69 27.85 38.23
C ASP A 2 -0.87 26.69 37.23
N LEU A 3 -1.28 27.02 36.01
CA LEU A 3 -1.53 26.09 34.90
C LEU A 3 -0.25 25.75 34.09
N ARG A 4 0.93 25.90 34.70
CA ARG A 4 2.23 25.66 34.04
C ARG A 4 2.91 24.42 34.58
N SER A 5 2.35 23.25 34.30
CA SER A 5 3.06 21.95 34.23
C SER A 5 2.06 20.79 34.20
N LEU A 6 1.48 20.54 33.03
CA LEU A 6 1.00 19.20 32.71
C LEU A 6 1.89 18.66 31.58
N PRO A 7 2.61 17.55 31.80
CA PRO A 7 3.41 16.95 30.74
C PRO A 7 2.47 16.47 29.62
N LEU A 8 2.74 16.90 28.38
CA LEU A 8 1.96 16.60 27.17
C LEU A 8 1.93 15.10 26.77
N SER A 9 2.45 14.20 27.61
CA SER A 9 2.53 12.76 27.37
C SER A 9 1.22 12.01 27.65
N TYR A 10 0.16 12.68 28.11
CA TYR A 10 -1.11 12.05 28.51
C TYR A 10 -2.33 12.40 27.64
N LEU A 11 -2.13 12.89 26.41
CA LEU A 11 -3.21 13.18 25.47
C LEU A 11 -3.13 12.28 24.22
N ALA A 12 -3.08 10.97 24.42
CA ALA A 12 -3.42 10.02 23.36
C ALA A 12 -4.93 9.81 23.40
N GLY A 13 -5.66 10.17 22.34
CA GLY A 13 -7.10 9.92 22.20
C GLY A 13 -8.04 11.09 22.49
N VAL A 14 -7.56 12.35 22.54
CA VAL A 14 -8.44 13.52 22.77
C VAL A 14 -8.45 14.41 21.52
N ALA A 15 -9.61 14.53 20.89
CA ALA A 15 -9.84 15.52 19.84
C ALA A 15 -9.65 16.93 20.42
N ILE A 16 -8.65 17.66 19.94
CA ILE A 16 -8.38 19.04 20.37
C ILE A 16 -9.22 19.98 19.52
N LEU A 17 -10.15 20.70 20.16
CA LEU A 17 -10.85 21.84 19.57
C LEU A 17 -9.90 23.04 19.61
N VAL A 18 -9.32 23.39 18.46
CA VAL A 18 -8.51 24.61 18.34
C VAL A 18 -9.42 25.75 17.93
N ALA A 19 -9.55 26.76 18.79
CA ALA A 19 -10.22 28.01 18.46
C ALA A 19 -9.33 28.80 17.50
N THR A 20 -9.86 29.13 16.32
CA THR A 20 -9.19 30.04 15.39
C THR A 20 -9.56 31.48 15.73
N ALA A 21 -8.70 32.43 15.38
CA ALA A 21 -8.91 33.86 15.64
C ALA A 21 -10.19 34.46 15.02
N GLY A 22 -10.93 33.69 14.20
CA GLY A 22 -12.23 34.06 13.62
C GLY A 22 -13.45 33.39 14.28
N GLY A 23 -13.32 32.77 15.47
CA GLY A 23 -14.45 32.21 16.22
C GLY A 23 -14.95 30.83 15.74
N GLY A 24 -14.27 30.22 14.75
CA GLY A 24 -14.53 28.84 14.34
C GLY A 24 -13.66 27.84 15.10
N PHE A 25 -14.25 26.72 15.49
CA PHE A 25 -13.51 25.60 16.07
C PHE A 25 -13.16 24.57 15.00
N VAL A 26 -11.90 24.13 14.95
CA VAL A 26 -11.46 23.02 14.09
C VAL A 26 -11.28 21.77 14.93
N LEU A 27 -11.90 20.68 14.51
CA LEU A 27 -11.71 19.34 15.06
C LEU A 27 -10.42 18.76 14.47
N VAL A 28 -9.34 18.79 15.24
CA VAL A 28 -8.03 18.23 14.84
C VAL A 28 -7.94 16.79 15.35
N ARG A 29 -7.73 15.81 14.45
CA ARG A 29 -7.56 14.40 14.83
C ARG A 29 -6.11 14.16 15.30
N ASP A 30 -5.87 13.13 16.10
CA ASP A 30 -4.52 12.81 16.62
C ASP A 30 -3.46 12.71 15.51
N ALA A 31 -3.79 12.14 14.35
CA ALA A 31 -2.89 12.06 13.19
C ALA A 31 -2.51 13.45 12.63
N ASP A 32 -3.38 14.45 12.79
CA ASP A 32 -3.15 15.83 12.33
C ASP A 32 -2.28 16.63 13.30
N VAL A 33 -2.34 16.34 14.61
CA VAL A 33 -1.46 16.94 15.64
C VAL A 33 -0.04 16.36 15.56
N LEU A 34 0.08 15.06 15.28
CA LEU A 34 1.36 14.36 15.10
C LEU A 34 2.18 14.89 13.92
N ALA A 35 1.52 15.46 12.90
CA ALA A 35 2.15 16.01 11.70
C ALA A 35 2.84 17.37 11.91
N LEU A 36 2.70 18.02 13.08
CA LEU A 36 3.34 19.29 13.41
C LEU A 36 4.63 19.13 14.23
N ARG A 37 4.95 17.93 14.70
CA ARG A 37 6.20 17.68 15.43
C ARG A 37 7.33 17.42 14.44
N LEU A 38 8.33 18.32 14.43
CA LEU A 38 9.63 17.99 13.87
C LEU A 38 10.15 16.70 14.56
N PRO A 39 10.74 15.75 13.81
CA PRO A 39 11.32 14.55 14.41
C PRO A 39 12.27 14.95 15.55
N THR A 40 12.01 14.50 16.77
CA THR A 40 13.02 14.61 17.84
C THR A 40 14.16 13.61 17.63
N LYS A 41 13.89 12.54 16.85
CA LYS A 41 14.85 11.54 16.38
C LYS A 41 14.35 10.89 15.09
N VAL A 42 15.13 10.97 14.01
CA VAL A 42 14.89 10.21 12.77
C VAL A 42 15.32 8.76 12.99
N LEU A 43 14.43 7.80 12.74
CA LEU A 43 14.75 6.38 12.77
C LEU A 43 15.24 5.94 11.40
N ALA A 44 16.56 5.84 11.24
CA ALA A 44 17.19 5.14 10.13
C ALA A 44 17.53 3.70 10.57
N PRO A 45 17.52 2.71 9.65
CA PRO A 45 17.99 1.37 9.95
C PRO A 45 19.42 1.43 10.52
N THR A 46 19.57 1.15 11.82
CA THR A 46 20.88 1.23 12.50
C THR A 46 21.70 -0.06 12.33
N LYS A 47 21.05 -1.14 11.88
CA LYS A 47 21.64 -2.48 11.73
C LYS A 47 21.40 -3.03 10.31
N ARG A 48 22.39 -3.77 9.80
CA ARG A 48 22.33 -4.48 8.51
C ARG A 48 21.28 -5.59 8.48
N ALA A 49 21.00 -6.20 9.62
CA ALA A 49 19.97 -7.22 9.77
C ALA A 49 19.19 -6.98 11.08
N PRO A 50 17.87 -7.21 11.10
CA PRO A 50 17.08 -7.05 12.31
C PRO A 50 17.30 -8.20 13.29
N GLU A 51 17.47 -7.87 14.57
CA GLU A 51 17.66 -8.85 15.64
C GLU A 51 16.42 -8.93 16.54
N THR A 52 15.78 -7.79 16.80
CA THR A 52 14.59 -7.66 17.64
C THR A 52 13.31 -7.40 16.82
N PRO A 53 12.11 -7.59 17.40
CA PRO A 53 10.84 -7.17 16.79
C PRO A 53 10.82 -5.70 16.35
N ARG A 54 11.35 -4.79 17.19
CA ARG A 54 11.47 -3.37 16.87
C ARG A 54 12.43 -3.14 15.71
N ASP A 55 13.58 -3.81 15.73
CA ASP A 55 14.60 -3.68 14.67
C ASP A 55 13.99 -4.04 13.31
N ALA A 56 13.13 -5.07 13.24
CA ALA A 56 12.49 -5.46 11.99
C ALA A 56 11.56 -4.36 11.46
N VAL A 57 10.70 -3.80 12.31
CA VAL A 57 9.79 -2.73 11.91
C VAL A 57 10.53 -1.46 11.48
N GLU A 58 11.64 -1.13 12.13
CA GLU A 58 12.50 0.01 11.77
C GLU A 58 13.32 -0.28 10.50
N HIS A 59 13.86 -1.48 10.33
CA HIS A 59 14.66 -1.90 9.17
C HIS A 59 13.83 -1.88 7.87
N PHE A 60 12.59 -2.39 7.93
CA PHE A 60 11.65 -2.33 6.80
C PHE A 60 10.87 -1.01 6.73
N GLN A 61 11.15 -0.08 7.65
CA GLN A 61 10.63 1.28 7.66
C GLN A 61 9.10 1.36 7.54
N CYS A 62 8.38 0.51 8.30
CA CYS A 62 6.91 0.45 8.25
C CYS A 62 6.26 1.82 8.56
N ASN A 63 6.92 2.62 9.40
CA ASN A 63 6.52 3.98 9.80
C ASN A 63 6.57 5.02 8.66
N ARG A 64 7.18 4.72 7.51
CA ARG A 64 7.14 5.59 6.31
C ARG A 64 5.79 5.63 5.63
N CYS A 65 4.96 4.61 5.88
CA CYS A 65 3.63 4.50 5.30
C CYS A 65 2.55 4.38 6.39
N HIS A 66 2.82 3.66 7.47
CA HIS A 66 1.85 3.36 8.51
C HIS A 66 2.07 4.22 9.76
N VAL A 67 0.98 4.50 10.47
CA VAL A 67 1.07 4.80 11.89
C VAL A 67 1.30 3.47 12.61
N VAL A 68 2.43 3.37 13.32
CA VAL A 68 2.83 2.15 14.02
C VAL A 68 2.78 2.43 15.53
N PRO A 69 1.89 1.80 16.31
CA PRO A 69 1.89 1.98 17.76
C PRO A 69 3.25 1.64 18.38
N GLY A 70 3.68 2.47 19.33
CA GLY A 70 5.00 2.32 19.95
C GLY A 70 6.17 2.83 19.10
N ILE A 71 5.95 3.30 17.87
CA ILE A 71 6.93 4.05 17.09
C ILE A 71 6.38 5.45 16.84
N GLU A 72 7.10 6.46 17.28
CA GLU A 72 6.67 7.86 17.13
C GLU A 72 6.37 8.18 15.66
N PRO A 73 5.18 8.70 15.30
CA PRO A 73 4.81 9.03 13.92
C PRO A 73 5.75 10.06 13.25
N ALA A 74 6.42 10.88 14.06
CA ALA A 74 7.44 11.83 13.61
C ALA A 74 8.82 11.20 13.35
N SER A 75 8.98 9.88 13.50
CA SER A 75 10.27 9.21 13.33
C SER A 75 10.74 9.06 11.87
N ALA A 76 9.85 9.29 10.90
CA ALA A 76 10.21 9.43 9.49
C ALA A 76 10.04 10.91 9.07
N PRO A 77 11.08 11.57 8.51
CA PRO A 77 10.95 12.91 7.93
C PRO A 77 9.80 12.98 6.92
N LEU A 78 9.19 14.15 6.76
CA LEU A 78 8.10 14.34 5.79
C LEU A 78 8.51 13.95 4.36
N SER A 79 9.78 14.16 3.99
CA SER A 79 10.36 13.74 2.71
C SER A 79 10.43 12.22 2.53
N GLU A 80 10.34 11.45 3.61
CA GLU A 80 10.42 9.99 3.62
C GLU A 80 9.05 9.35 3.84
N ASN A 81 8.06 10.11 4.31
CA ASN A 81 6.72 9.62 4.64
C ASN A 81 5.70 9.96 3.54
N CYS A 82 5.30 8.93 2.79
CA CYS A 82 4.44 9.08 1.62
C CYS A 82 3.04 9.60 2.00
N VAL A 83 2.46 9.00 3.05
CA VAL A 83 1.08 9.27 3.45
C VAL A 83 0.97 10.62 4.13
N SER A 84 1.87 10.92 5.06
CA SER A 84 1.89 12.20 5.77
C SER A 84 2.12 13.37 4.81
N CYS A 85 2.98 13.21 3.81
CA CYS A 85 3.19 14.22 2.77
C CYS A 85 1.91 14.44 1.95
N HIS A 86 1.27 13.37 1.48
CA HIS A 86 0.02 13.48 0.72
C HIS A 86 -1.12 14.13 1.55
N GLN A 87 -1.22 13.80 2.83
CA GLN A 87 -2.15 14.42 3.77
C GLN A 87 -1.83 15.89 3.99
N ALA A 88 -0.56 16.26 4.14
CA ALA A 88 -0.13 17.65 4.30
C ALA A 88 -0.46 18.50 3.07
N ILE A 89 -0.22 17.98 1.85
CA ILE A 89 -0.61 18.65 0.60
C ILE A 89 -2.12 18.85 0.56
N THR A 90 -2.90 17.80 0.81
CA THR A 90 -4.36 17.86 0.71
C THR A 90 -4.98 18.79 1.75
N ALA A 91 -4.41 18.82 2.95
CA ALA A 91 -4.82 19.72 4.03
C ALA A 91 -4.33 21.17 3.84
N GLY A 92 -3.63 21.48 2.75
CA GLY A 92 -3.07 22.82 2.49
C GLY A 92 -1.95 23.22 3.44
N ARG A 93 -1.37 22.27 4.17
CA ARG A 93 -0.31 22.55 5.14
C ARG A 93 0.95 23.03 4.46
N LEU A 94 1.20 22.60 3.21
CA LEU A 94 2.39 23.00 2.46
C LEU A 94 2.24 24.33 1.71
N ASP A 95 1.04 24.91 1.67
CA ASP A 95 0.72 26.13 0.92
C ASP A 95 1.65 27.34 1.25
N PRO A 96 2.14 27.53 2.49
CA PRO A 96 3.08 28.63 2.79
C PRO A 96 4.46 28.52 2.12
N TRP A 97 4.86 27.31 1.70
CA TRP A 97 6.21 27.05 1.18
C TRP A 97 6.25 26.84 -0.34
N TYR A 98 5.10 26.70 -1.00
CA TYR A 98 5.01 26.37 -2.43
C TYR A 98 4.02 27.26 -3.16
N LYS A 99 4.18 27.40 -4.48
CA LYS A 99 3.25 28.21 -5.29
C LYS A 99 1.89 27.54 -5.32
N ALA A 100 0.82 28.31 -5.14
CA ALA A 100 -0.55 27.79 -5.14
C ALA A 100 -0.90 26.96 -6.38
N ALA A 101 -0.47 27.40 -7.57
CA ALA A 101 -0.68 26.65 -8.82
C ALA A 101 0.06 25.30 -8.85
N GLU A 102 1.20 25.17 -8.18
CA GLU A 102 1.94 23.90 -8.06
C GLU A 102 1.22 22.95 -7.11
N VAL A 103 0.82 23.44 -5.94
CA VAL A 103 0.07 22.64 -4.96
C VAL A 103 -1.28 22.18 -5.53
N GLN A 104 -1.99 23.06 -6.25
CA GLN A 104 -3.25 22.71 -6.89
C GLN A 104 -3.08 21.59 -7.92
N ARG A 105 -2.04 21.68 -8.77
CA ARG A 105 -1.70 20.58 -9.69
C ARG A 105 -1.39 19.29 -8.93
N TRP A 106 -0.70 19.33 -7.80
CA TRP A 106 -0.46 18.13 -7.00
C TRP A 106 -1.76 17.53 -6.48
N LYS A 107 -2.64 18.35 -5.88
CA LYS A 107 -3.94 17.91 -5.34
C LYS A 107 -4.79 17.18 -6.39
N GLU A 108 -4.76 17.61 -7.64
CA GLU A 108 -5.47 16.98 -8.76
C GLU A 108 -4.96 15.57 -9.11
N HIS A 109 -3.70 15.26 -8.79
CA HIS A 109 -3.05 13.99 -9.10
C HIS A 109 -2.86 13.08 -7.88
N LEU A 110 -3.14 13.55 -6.66
CA LEU A 110 -3.06 12.75 -5.43
C LEU A 110 -4.27 11.82 -5.26
N THR A 111 -4.27 10.72 -6.02
CA THR A 111 -5.36 9.72 -6.01
C THR A 111 -5.10 8.51 -5.10
N HIS A 112 -3.88 8.36 -4.59
CA HIS A 112 -3.40 7.18 -3.86
C HIS A 112 -2.60 7.56 -2.60
N LEU A 113 -2.33 6.58 -1.74
CA LEU A 113 -1.51 6.72 -0.51
C LEU A 113 -2.00 7.84 0.43
N MET A 114 -3.30 8.14 0.43
CA MET A 114 -3.91 9.10 1.36
C MET A 114 -4.18 8.50 2.74
N ARG A 115 -4.22 7.17 2.81
CA ARG A 115 -4.49 6.38 4.01
C ARG A 115 -3.73 5.06 3.92
N THR A 116 -3.40 4.51 5.07
CA THR A 116 -2.82 3.17 5.19
C THR A 116 -3.59 2.39 6.25
N PRO A 117 -3.50 1.05 6.23
CA PRO A 117 -4.04 0.24 7.31
C PRO A 117 -3.52 0.71 8.67
N ASP A 118 -4.45 0.91 9.60
CA ASP A 118 -4.12 0.99 11.02
C ASP A 118 -3.48 -0.34 11.46
N LEU A 119 -2.32 -0.24 12.11
CA LEU A 119 -1.60 -1.41 12.59
C LEU A 119 -1.88 -1.74 14.05
N GLY A 120 -2.50 -0.82 14.82
CA GLY A 120 -2.80 -1.07 16.24
C GLY A 120 -3.94 -2.04 16.49
N SER A 121 -4.95 -2.04 15.61
CA SER A 121 -6.06 -2.99 15.66
C SER A 121 -5.78 -4.28 14.86
N LEU A 122 -4.57 -4.47 14.34
CA LEU A 122 -4.30 -5.55 13.39
C LEU A 122 -4.51 -6.94 14.00
N GLY A 123 -4.08 -7.15 15.25
CA GLY A 123 -4.25 -8.42 15.98
C GLY A 123 -5.71 -8.85 16.17
N GLN A 124 -6.67 -7.94 16.03
CA GLN A 124 -8.11 -8.24 16.11
C GLN A 124 -8.73 -8.54 14.74
N ARG A 125 -7.97 -8.41 13.65
CA ARG A 125 -8.48 -8.43 12.28
C ARG A 125 -7.76 -9.38 11.33
N VAL A 126 -6.65 -9.99 11.76
CA VAL A 126 -5.91 -10.96 10.95
C VAL A 126 -5.33 -12.07 11.81
N LYS A 127 -5.21 -13.26 11.23
CA LYS A 127 -4.43 -14.36 11.81
C LYS A 127 -2.95 -14.07 11.72
N ARG A 128 -2.19 -14.57 12.69
CA ARG A 128 -0.73 -14.45 12.73
C ARG A 128 -0.08 -15.16 11.53
N SER A 129 -0.43 -16.43 11.29
CA SER A 129 0.03 -17.21 10.14
C SER A 129 -0.23 -16.52 8.80
N TRP A 130 -1.42 -15.91 8.64
CA TRP A 130 -1.75 -15.12 7.47
C TRP A 130 -0.86 -13.89 7.32
N LEU A 131 -0.62 -13.14 8.39
CA LEU A 131 0.22 -11.94 8.35
C LEU A 131 1.67 -12.30 7.97
N ILE A 132 2.22 -13.37 8.55
CA ILE A 132 3.58 -13.84 8.26
C ILE A 132 3.73 -14.21 6.79
N ALA A 133 2.76 -14.94 6.23
CA ALA A 133 2.76 -15.31 4.82
C ALA A 133 2.55 -14.08 3.91
N TRP A 134 1.62 -13.20 4.26
CA TRP A 134 1.30 -12.01 3.46
C TRP A 134 2.45 -11.00 3.44
N LEU A 135 3.23 -10.84 4.52
CA LEU A 135 4.40 -9.94 4.52
C LEU A 135 5.50 -10.39 3.53
N GLN A 136 5.62 -11.69 3.28
CA GLN A 136 6.58 -12.26 2.33
C GLN A 136 6.10 -12.18 0.87
N ALA A 137 4.79 -12.25 0.67
CA ALA A 137 4.14 -12.17 -0.65
C ALA A 137 2.89 -11.27 -0.58
N PRO A 138 3.08 -9.94 -0.44
CA PRO A 138 1.97 -9.02 -0.29
C PRO A 138 1.16 -8.97 -1.58
N HIS A 139 -0.12 -9.27 -1.46
CA HIS A 139 -1.09 -9.22 -2.55
C HIS A 139 -2.25 -8.29 -2.20
N MET A 140 -3.07 -8.01 -3.20
CA MET A 140 -4.20 -7.10 -3.10
C MET A 140 -5.23 -7.54 -2.05
N VAL A 141 -5.34 -6.77 -0.96
CA VAL A 141 -6.41 -6.93 0.05
C VAL A 141 -7.63 -6.08 -0.30
N ARG A 142 -7.43 -4.88 -0.87
CA ARG A 142 -8.48 -3.89 -1.20
C ARG A 142 -8.43 -3.57 -2.68
N PRO A 143 -9.28 -4.22 -3.50
CA PRO A 143 -9.17 -4.12 -4.94
C PRO A 143 -9.22 -2.71 -5.50
N LEU A 144 -10.10 -1.87 -4.94
CA LEU A 144 -10.37 -0.55 -5.47
C LEU A 144 -9.53 0.56 -4.82
N TYR A 145 -8.58 0.22 -3.94
CA TYR A 145 -7.70 1.22 -3.31
C TYR A 145 -6.57 1.70 -4.24
N GLY A 146 -6.18 0.86 -5.20
CA GLY A 146 -5.11 1.15 -6.17
C GLY A 146 -3.71 0.96 -5.59
N ALA A 147 -3.42 1.56 -4.44
CA ALA A 147 -2.15 1.30 -3.74
C ALA A 147 -2.20 -0.04 -2.97
N THR A 148 -1.13 -0.83 -3.05
CA THR A 148 -0.93 -2.04 -2.27
C THR A 148 0.32 -1.90 -1.42
N MET A 149 0.47 -2.79 -0.44
CA MET A 149 1.76 -2.90 0.25
C MET A 149 2.85 -3.22 -0.79
N PRO A 150 3.98 -2.50 -0.76
CA PRO A 150 5.10 -2.83 -1.63
C PRO A 150 5.66 -4.20 -1.26
N ARG A 151 6.17 -4.91 -2.25
CA ARG A 151 6.98 -6.09 -1.97
C ARG A 151 8.30 -5.63 -1.38
N MET A 152 8.69 -6.22 -0.26
CA MET A 152 9.92 -5.93 0.47
C MET A 152 10.72 -7.21 0.64
N LYS A 153 12.01 -7.11 0.99
CA LYS A 153 12.85 -8.28 1.29
C LYS A 153 12.61 -8.83 2.71
N ILE A 154 11.34 -9.01 3.09
CA ILE A 154 10.99 -9.58 4.39
C ILE A 154 11.09 -11.11 4.31
N GLY A 155 12.03 -11.69 5.04
CA GLY A 155 12.13 -13.14 5.20
C GLY A 155 11.20 -13.68 6.30
N PRO A 156 11.03 -15.01 6.43
CA PRO A 156 10.14 -15.62 7.41
C PRO A 156 10.36 -15.14 8.86
N LYS A 157 11.63 -15.14 9.32
CA LYS A 157 12.00 -14.69 10.67
C LYS A 157 11.67 -13.21 10.92
N ASP A 158 11.82 -12.38 9.90
CA ASP A 158 11.53 -10.96 10.01
C ASP A 158 10.04 -10.68 9.99
N ALA A 159 9.28 -11.47 9.21
CA ALA A 159 7.82 -11.44 9.24
C ALA A 159 7.27 -11.86 10.62
N GLU A 160 7.86 -12.88 11.26
CA GLU A 160 7.55 -13.26 12.64
C GLU A 160 7.84 -12.13 13.62
N ARG A 161 9.03 -11.51 13.54
CA ARG A 161 9.42 -10.36 14.35
C ARG A 161 8.45 -9.18 14.20
N ILE A 162 8.01 -8.88 12.98
CA ILE A 162 7.02 -7.83 12.73
C ILE A 162 5.67 -8.22 13.36
N ALA A 163 5.24 -9.48 13.23
CA ALA A 163 4.00 -9.96 13.85
C ALA A 163 4.06 -9.87 15.38
N ASP A 164 5.21 -10.18 15.99
CA ASP A 164 5.46 -10.04 17.43
C ASP A 164 5.39 -8.58 17.87
N PHE A 165 6.03 -7.67 17.12
CA PHE A 165 5.99 -6.25 17.44
C PHE A 165 4.55 -5.71 17.41
N LEU A 166 3.75 -6.16 16.45
CA LEU A 166 2.35 -5.78 16.30
C LEU A 166 1.39 -6.55 17.22
N ALA A 167 1.92 -7.40 18.11
CA ALA A 167 1.16 -8.25 19.02
C ALA A 167 0.06 -9.08 18.31
N VAL A 168 0.35 -9.57 17.10
CA VAL A 168 -0.56 -10.40 16.33
C VAL A 168 -0.33 -11.86 16.73
N THR A 169 -1.27 -12.41 17.48
CA THR A 169 -1.18 -13.75 18.09
C THR A 169 -2.32 -14.68 17.72
N GLU A 170 -3.46 -14.15 17.27
CA GLU A 170 -4.64 -14.95 16.94
C GLU A 170 -4.36 -15.96 15.82
N GLU A 171 -4.82 -17.18 16.02
CA GLU A 171 -4.84 -18.24 15.01
C GLU A 171 -6.25 -18.80 14.84
N GLU A 172 -6.43 -19.66 13.84
CA GLU A 172 -7.69 -20.38 13.68
C GLU A 172 -7.88 -21.40 14.81
N SER A 173 -9.07 -21.43 15.42
CA SER A 173 -9.46 -22.53 16.31
C SER A 173 -10.03 -23.71 15.50
N GLU A 174 -10.10 -24.88 16.11
CA GLU A 174 -10.76 -26.05 15.50
C GLU A 174 -12.30 -25.93 15.46
N GLU A 175 -12.85 -24.79 15.90
CA GLU A 175 -14.29 -24.59 15.95
C GLU A 175 -14.88 -24.44 14.53
N PRO A 176 -15.84 -25.29 14.13
CA PRO A 176 -16.53 -25.11 12.87
C PRO A 176 -17.55 -23.96 12.95
N PRO A 177 -17.82 -23.24 11.84
CA PRO A 177 -18.96 -22.33 11.76
C PRO A 177 -20.27 -23.06 12.04
N ARG A 178 -21.17 -22.45 12.82
CA ARG A 178 -22.43 -23.09 13.27
C ARG A 178 -23.69 -22.52 12.58
N GLY A 179 -23.53 -21.51 11.73
CA GLY A 179 -24.65 -20.86 11.05
C GLY A 179 -25.09 -21.54 9.76
N ASP A 180 -26.25 -21.15 9.27
CA ASP A 180 -26.78 -21.55 7.97
C ASP A 180 -26.26 -20.60 6.88
N ALA A 181 -25.43 -21.13 5.98
CA ALA A 181 -24.83 -20.33 4.91
C ALA A 181 -25.85 -19.81 3.87
N ALA A 182 -26.98 -20.50 3.67
CA ALA A 182 -28.05 -20.02 2.78
C ALA A 182 -28.76 -18.81 3.40
N VAL A 183 -29.00 -18.83 4.71
CA VAL A 183 -29.51 -17.65 5.44
C VAL A 183 -28.47 -16.52 5.42
N GLY A 184 -27.19 -16.85 5.62
CA GLY A 184 -26.09 -15.90 5.51
C GLY A 184 -25.99 -15.21 4.16
N ARG A 185 -26.23 -15.95 3.07
CA ARG A 185 -26.33 -15.41 1.71
C ARG A 185 -27.47 -14.41 1.57
N ALA A 186 -28.67 -14.77 2.03
CA ALA A 186 -29.81 -13.88 2.00
C ALA A 186 -29.57 -12.59 2.81
N LEU A 187 -28.88 -12.70 3.96
CA LEU A 187 -28.48 -11.53 4.76
C LEU A 187 -27.47 -10.64 4.02
N TYR A 188 -26.47 -11.24 3.37
CA TYR A 188 -25.47 -10.50 2.59
C TYR A 188 -26.11 -9.69 1.45
N GLU A 189 -27.07 -10.28 0.74
CA GLU A 189 -27.82 -9.63 -0.34
C GLU A 189 -28.74 -8.55 0.21
N LYS A 190 -29.53 -8.86 1.24
CA LYS A 190 -30.46 -7.93 1.89
C LYS A 190 -29.77 -6.67 2.40
N ASN A 191 -28.57 -6.80 2.94
CA ASN A 191 -27.78 -5.69 3.49
C ASN A 191 -26.86 -5.04 2.44
N ALA A 192 -27.02 -5.38 1.16
CA ALA A 192 -26.28 -4.83 0.03
C ALA A 192 -24.75 -4.83 0.26
N CYS A 193 -24.22 -5.89 0.87
CA CYS A 193 -22.79 -5.95 1.23
C CYS A 193 -21.88 -5.84 -0.02
N ALA A 194 -22.38 -6.32 -1.18
CA ALA A 194 -21.70 -6.22 -2.48
C ALA A 194 -21.55 -4.79 -3.02
N SER A 195 -22.29 -3.81 -2.47
CA SER A 195 -22.15 -2.40 -2.85
C SER A 195 -20.76 -1.84 -2.49
N CYS A 196 -20.17 -2.37 -1.42
CA CYS A 196 -18.82 -2.04 -0.97
C CYS A 196 -17.83 -3.18 -1.22
N HIS A 197 -18.20 -4.41 -0.86
CA HIS A 197 -17.29 -5.54 -0.86
C HIS A 197 -17.30 -6.34 -2.15
N TYR A 198 -16.11 -6.64 -2.66
CA TYR A 198 -15.93 -7.61 -3.73
C TYR A 198 -15.77 -9.02 -3.14
N ARG A 199 -16.47 -10.03 -3.69
CA ARG A 199 -16.47 -11.41 -3.13
C ARG A 199 -15.54 -12.38 -3.87
N GLY A 200 -15.03 -12.03 -5.05
CA GLY A 200 -14.21 -12.95 -5.86
C GLY A 200 -15.00 -13.69 -6.94
N ASP A 201 -16.24 -13.31 -7.16
CA ASP A 201 -17.22 -13.95 -8.04
C ASP A 201 -17.24 -13.39 -9.48
N ALA A 202 -16.48 -12.33 -9.77
CA ALA A 202 -16.32 -11.78 -11.12
C ALA A 202 -14.89 -11.26 -11.33
N PRO A 203 -14.15 -11.61 -12.39
CA PRO A 203 -12.73 -11.29 -12.50
C PRO A 203 -12.43 -9.78 -12.34
N LEU A 204 -11.44 -9.44 -11.51
CA LEU A 204 -10.93 -8.08 -11.31
C LEU A 204 -10.04 -7.59 -12.47
N ALA A 205 -10.14 -8.21 -13.66
CA ALA A 205 -9.27 -8.00 -14.82
C ALA A 205 -9.14 -6.51 -15.26
N ALA A 206 -10.01 -5.63 -14.75
CA ALA A 206 -10.04 -4.20 -15.01
C ALA A 206 -9.15 -3.34 -14.08
N LEU A 207 -8.50 -3.87 -13.04
CA LEU A 207 -7.73 -3.06 -12.09
C LEU A 207 -6.33 -2.67 -12.60
N ARG A 208 -6.31 -1.88 -13.67
CA ARG A 208 -5.13 -1.29 -14.27
C ARG A 208 -4.99 0.16 -13.85
N TYR A 209 -3.77 0.69 -13.88
CA TYR A 209 -3.59 2.10 -13.58
C TYR A 209 -4.52 2.99 -14.44
N GLY A 210 -5.30 3.87 -13.79
CA GLY A 210 -6.18 4.84 -14.48
C GLY A 210 -7.59 4.32 -14.77
N ALA A 211 -7.90 3.10 -14.36
CA ALA A 211 -9.24 2.52 -14.53
C ALA A 211 -10.31 3.34 -13.76
N PRO A 212 -11.50 3.60 -14.32
CA PRO A 212 -12.56 4.38 -13.68
C PRO A 212 -13.00 3.84 -12.31
N GLU A 213 -12.82 2.55 -12.07
CA GLU A 213 -13.18 1.83 -10.86
C GLU A 213 -12.43 2.38 -9.62
N PHE A 214 -11.25 2.97 -9.81
CA PHE A 214 -10.51 3.66 -8.74
C PHE A 214 -11.09 5.02 -8.33
N ARG A 215 -12.12 5.51 -9.04
CA ARG A 215 -12.89 6.72 -8.68
C ARG A 215 -14.12 6.41 -7.83
N ALA A 216 -14.32 5.16 -7.44
CA ALA A 216 -15.45 4.76 -6.60
C ALA A 216 -15.47 5.53 -5.25
N PRO A 217 -16.64 5.62 -4.58
CA PRO A 217 -16.73 6.17 -3.23
C PRO A 217 -15.72 5.55 -2.27
N SER A 218 -15.25 6.32 -1.28
CA SER A 218 -14.24 5.89 -0.30
C SER A 218 -14.57 4.54 0.35
N ALA A 219 -15.83 4.32 0.72
CA ALA A 219 -16.27 3.08 1.37
C ALA A 219 -15.97 1.84 0.52
N ARG A 220 -16.32 1.92 -0.78
CA ARG A 220 -16.06 0.83 -1.73
C ARG A 220 -14.57 0.65 -2.00
N ARG A 221 -13.78 1.74 -2.04
CA ARG A 221 -12.32 1.67 -2.17
C ARG A 221 -11.62 1.07 -0.96
N ARG A 222 -12.18 1.25 0.24
CA ARG A 222 -11.62 0.76 1.51
C ARG A 222 -12.07 -0.65 1.88
N ALA A 223 -13.10 -1.17 1.24
CA ALA A 223 -13.62 -2.50 1.50
C ALA A 223 -12.63 -3.61 1.08
N PRO A 224 -12.32 -4.58 1.96
CA PRO A 224 -11.50 -5.73 1.60
C PRO A 224 -12.24 -6.69 0.66
N ASN A 225 -11.46 -7.41 -0.14
CA ASN A 225 -11.90 -8.58 -0.90
C ASN A 225 -12.30 -9.70 0.07
N LEU A 226 -13.57 -10.12 0.01
CA LEU A 226 -14.12 -11.12 0.92
C LEU A 226 -13.70 -12.56 0.57
N ARG A 227 -13.15 -12.80 -0.62
CA ARG A 227 -12.57 -14.11 -1.00
C ARG A 227 -11.56 -14.63 0.02
N TYR A 228 -10.80 -13.72 0.62
CA TYR A 228 -9.73 -14.06 1.56
C TYR A 228 -10.19 -14.03 3.02
N VAL A 229 -11.48 -13.87 3.32
CA VAL A 229 -11.95 -13.80 4.72
C VAL A 229 -11.54 -15.04 5.51
N ARG A 230 -11.78 -16.23 4.95
CA ARG A 230 -11.41 -17.50 5.60
C ARG A 230 -9.92 -17.61 5.86
N SER A 231 -9.06 -17.23 4.91
CA SER A 231 -7.60 -17.32 5.10
C SER A 231 -7.07 -16.21 5.99
N ARG A 232 -7.69 -15.03 5.99
CA ARG A 232 -7.21 -13.83 6.67
C ARG A 232 -7.65 -13.71 8.12
N MET A 233 -8.90 -14.03 8.44
CA MET A 233 -9.50 -13.82 9.76
C MET A 233 -9.85 -15.15 10.41
N SER A 234 -9.59 -15.29 11.71
CA SER A 234 -10.16 -16.41 12.48
C SER A 234 -11.69 -16.28 12.53
N LEU A 235 -12.39 -17.38 12.82
CA LEU A 235 -13.84 -17.34 13.01
C LEU A 235 -14.23 -16.35 14.13
N ALA A 236 -13.48 -16.32 15.24
CA ALA A 236 -13.71 -15.40 16.36
C ALA A 236 -13.55 -13.93 15.94
N GLN A 237 -12.47 -13.59 15.21
CA GLN A 237 -12.26 -12.25 14.68
C GLN A 237 -13.39 -11.81 13.75
N LEU A 238 -13.86 -12.71 12.86
CA LEU A 238 -14.95 -12.40 11.93
C LEU A 238 -16.25 -12.11 12.69
N ARG A 239 -16.60 -12.92 13.69
CA ARG A 239 -17.78 -12.71 14.53
C ARG A 239 -17.71 -11.36 15.25
N SER A 240 -16.58 -11.04 15.88
CA SER A 240 -16.37 -9.76 16.57
C SER A 240 -16.49 -8.58 15.62
N TRP A 241 -15.93 -8.69 14.41
CA TRP A 241 -16.03 -7.67 13.38
C TRP A 241 -17.47 -7.44 12.89
N LEU A 242 -18.24 -8.51 12.68
CA LEU A 242 -19.65 -8.41 12.25
C LEU A 242 -20.55 -7.81 13.34
N ARG A 243 -20.22 -8.02 14.62
CA ARG A 243 -20.99 -7.49 15.77
C ARG A 243 -20.74 -6.00 15.99
N ALA A 244 -19.48 -5.57 15.98
CA ALA A 244 -19.11 -4.21 16.39
C ALA A 244 -17.83 -3.74 15.68
N PRO A 245 -17.88 -3.45 14.37
CA PRO A 245 -16.68 -3.10 13.60
C PRO A 245 -16.03 -1.80 14.11
N HIS A 246 -16.82 -0.81 14.55
CA HIS A 246 -16.31 0.45 15.09
C HIS A 246 -15.60 0.32 16.44
N SER A 247 -15.89 -0.74 17.21
CA SER A 247 -15.15 -1.03 18.46
C SER A 247 -13.75 -1.58 18.19
N ILE A 248 -13.54 -2.18 17.01
CA ILE A 248 -12.24 -2.73 16.58
C ILE A 248 -11.46 -1.69 15.78
N LEU A 249 -12.12 -0.99 14.85
CA LEU A 249 -11.54 0.06 14.03
C LEU A 249 -12.49 1.26 14.01
N SER A 250 -12.19 2.28 14.82
CA SER A 250 -13.08 3.43 15.03
C SER A 250 -13.42 4.20 13.74
N ASP A 251 -12.48 4.30 12.80
CA ASP A 251 -12.63 5.05 11.54
C ASP A 251 -13.11 4.20 10.33
N THR A 252 -13.59 2.99 10.60
CA THR A 252 -14.19 2.12 9.57
C THR A 252 -15.41 2.78 8.93
N GLU A 253 -15.60 2.54 7.62
CA GLU A 253 -16.80 2.93 6.87
C GLU A 253 -17.86 1.84 6.86
N MET A 254 -17.55 0.64 7.36
CA MET A 254 -18.52 -0.45 7.46
C MET A 254 -19.51 -0.14 8.59
N PRO A 255 -20.82 -0.04 8.31
CA PRO A 255 -21.81 0.26 9.34
C PRO A 255 -21.96 -0.89 10.34
N THR A 256 -22.37 -0.55 11.56
CA THR A 256 -22.83 -1.54 12.53
C THR A 256 -24.25 -1.98 12.18
N PHE A 257 -24.43 -3.26 11.93
CA PHE A 257 -25.74 -3.85 11.69
C PHE A 257 -26.31 -4.43 12.99
N PRO A 258 -27.63 -4.32 13.23
CA PRO A 258 -28.28 -4.90 14.41
C PRO A 258 -28.53 -6.40 14.23
N PHE A 259 -27.48 -7.16 13.87
CA PHE A 259 -27.58 -8.60 13.68
C PHE A 259 -27.78 -9.31 15.01
N THR A 260 -28.69 -10.29 15.03
CA THR A 260 -28.81 -11.22 16.16
C THR A 260 -27.56 -12.11 16.24
N PRO A 261 -27.28 -12.75 17.38
CA PRO A 261 -26.19 -13.71 17.49
C PRO A 261 -26.24 -14.79 16.41
N GLN A 262 -27.43 -15.31 16.09
CA GLN A 262 -27.60 -16.31 15.03
C GLN A 262 -27.28 -15.75 13.64
N GLN A 263 -27.75 -14.54 13.31
CA GLN A 263 -27.45 -13.91 12.02
C GLN A 263 -25.95 -13.68 11.80
N VAL A 264 -25.19 -13.41 12.87
CA VAL A 264 -23.73 -13.32 12.82
C VAL A 264 -23.12 -14.67 12.47
N GLU A 265 -23.62 -15.77 13.04
CA GLU A 265 -23.16 -17.12 12.70
C GLU A 265 -23.49 -17.47 11.25
N ASP A 266 -24.70 -17.16 10.79
CA ASP A 266 -25.16 -17.44 9.42
C ASP A 266 -24.29 -16.69 8.40
N LEU A 267 -24.05 -15.39 8.62
CA LEU A 267 -23.13 -14.59 7.80
C LEU A 267 -21.70 -15.12 7.87
N ALA A 268 -21.20 -15.50 9.05
CA ALA A 268 -19.86 -16.04 9.20
C ALA A 268 -19.68 -17.36 8.45
N ALA A 269 -20.69 -18.24 8.48
CA ALA A 269 -20.71 -19.48 7.69
C ALA A 269 -20.63 -19.17 6.19
N PHE A 270 -21.50 -18.29 5.69
CA PHE A 270 -21.54 -17.89 4.27
C PHE A 270 -20.26 -17.21 3.79
N LEU A 271 -19.69 -16.28 4.56
CA LEU A 271 -18.48 -15.53 4.18
C LEU A 271 -17.21 -16.39 4.20
N ARG A 272 -17.25 -17.55 4.86
CA ARG A 272 -16.14 -18.49 4.94
C ARG A 272 -16.27 -19.66 3.99
N GLU A 273 -17.37 -19.78 3.26
CA GLU A 273 -17.48 -20.71 2.15
C GLU A 273 -16.33 -20.50 1.17
N PRO A 274 -15.67 -21.57 0.70
CA PRO A 274 -14.73 -21.46 -0.40
C PRO A 274 -15.41 -20.79 -1.59
N VAL A 275 -14.90 -19.64 -2.01
CA VAL A 275 -15.29 -19.06 -3.28
C VAL A 275 -14.50 -19.82 -4.34
N PRO A 276 -15.17 -20.49 -5.31
CA PRO A 276 -14.48 -21.14 -6.40
C PRO A 276 -13.50 -20.17 -7.03
N GLU A 277 -12.29 -20.64 -7.32
CA GLU A 277 -11.34 -19.83 -8.06
C GLU A 277 -11.96 -19.59 -9.43
N VAL A 278 -12.52 -18.39 -9.63
CA VAL A 278 -12.74 -17.90 -10.98
C VAL A 278 -11.34 -17.65 -11.51
N ALA A 279 -10.71 -18.72 -12.01
CA ALA A 279 -9.46 -18.61 -12.71
C ALA A 279 -9.72 -17.54 -13.76
N ALA A 280 -9.09 -16.37 -13.60
CA ALA A 280 -8.78 -15.57 -14.76
C ALA A 280 -8.01 -16.56 -15.63
N GLY A 281 -8.66 -17.07 -16.69
CA GLY A 281 -8.05 -18.11 -17.53
C GLY A 281 -6.61 -17.69 -17.81
N PRO A 282 -5.63 -18.61 -17.73
CA PRO A 282 -4.21 -18.26 -17.68
C PRO A 282 -3.95 -17.19 -18.73
N ARG A 283 -3.64 -15.98 -18.26
CA ARG A 283 -3.42 -14.88 -19.19
C ARG A 283 -2.32 -15.35 -20.12
N PRO A 284 -2.54 -15.39 -21.44
CA PRO A 284 -1.50 -15.82 -22.36
C PRO A 284 -0.23 -15.03 -22.02
N PRO A 285 0.94 -15.67 -21.96
CA PRO A 285 2.18 -14.99 -21.61
C PRO A 285 2.28 -13.70 -22.40
N TYR A 286 2.31 -12.57 -21.68
CA TYR A 286 2.35 -11.27 -22.33
C TYR A 286 3.64 -11.17 -23.14
N LYS A 287 3.49 -10.90 -24.43
CA LYS A 287 4.60 -10.66 -25.34
C LYS A 287 4.49 -9.20 -25.82
N PRO A 288 5.47 -8.35 -25.45
CA PRO A 288 5.51 -6.98 -25.91
C PRO A 288 5.46 -6.88 -27.43
N ARG A 289 4.73 -5.90 -27.95
CA ARG A 289 4.59 -5.63 -29.38
C ARG A 289 5.36 -4.38 -29.77
N LEU A 290 5.91 -4.40 -30.99
CA LEU A 290 6.52 -3.22 -31.61
C LEU A 290 5.43 -2.34 -32.22
N LEU A 291 5.48 -1.04 -31.95
CA LEU A 291 4.67 -0.05 -32.65
C LEU A 291 5.31 0.31 -33.99
N GLU A 292 4.48 0.59 -35.00
CA GLU A 292 4.90 0.99 -36.35
C GLU A 292 5.39 2.46 -36.45
N ARG A 293 5.53 3.15 -35.31
CA ARG A 293 5.92 4.55 -35.24
C ARG A 293 7.12 4.75 -34.33
N ALA A 294 7.81 5.87 -34.50
CA ALA A 294 8.81 6.32 -33.56
C ALA A 294 8.18 6.60 -32.18
N VAL A 295 8.89 6.19 -31.13
CA VAL A 295 8.57 6.48 -29.74
C VAL A 295 9.77 7.20 -29.14
N HIS A 296 9.55 8.36 -28.53
CA HIS A 296 10.59 9.22 -27.97
C HIS A 296 10.47 9.33 -26.45
N TYR A 297 11.56 9.73 -25.79
CA TYR A 297 11.65 9.71 -24.35
C TYR A 297 10.58 10.54 -23.62
N PRO A 298 10.15 11.74 -24.07
CA PRO A 298 9.06 12.48 -23.42
C PRO A 298 7.77 11.68 -23.30
N GLU A 299 7.47 10.80 -24.27
CA GLU A 299 6.30 9.93 -24.19
C GLU A 299 6.49 8.84 -23.14
N VAL A 300 7.63 8.16 -23.16
CA VAL A 300 8.03 7.12 -22.19
C VAL A 300 8.07 7.68 -20.76
N ALA A 301 8.70 8.84 -20.58
CA ALA A 301 8.81 9.53 -19.32
C ALA A 301 7.42 9.78 -18.74
N ARG A 302 6.48 10.32 -19.52
CA ARG A 302 5.09 10.50 -19.05
C ARG A 302 4.44 9.20 -18.61
N LYS A 303 4.75 8.05 -19.22
CA LYS A 303 4.17 6.74 -18.84
C LYS A 303 4.84 6.14 -17.60
N LEU A 304 6.14 6.30 -17.45
CA LEU A 304 6.90 5.80 -16.29
C LEU A 304 6.74 6.70 -15.06
N THR A 305 6.72 8.01 -15.24
CA THR A 305 6.76 9.00 -14.14
C THR A 305 5.42 9.58 -13.75
N ARG A 306 4.33 9.28 -14.48
CA ARG A 306 2.95 9.74 -14.17
C ARG A 306 2.56 9.58 -12.69
N HIS A 307 3.08 8.55 -12.01
CA HIS A 307 2.80 8.26 -10.58
C HIS A 307 4.06 8.13 -9.75
N LEU A 308 5.22 8.45 -10.33
CA LEU A 308 6.45 8.49 -9.56
C LEU A 308 6.31 9.67 -8.61
N CYS A 309 6.15 9.32 -7.33
CA CYS A 309 6.25 10.29 -6.25
C CYS A 309 7.61 11.01 -6.34
N TYR A 310 7.67 12.17 -5.69
CA TYR A 310 8.84 13.02 -5.58
C TYR A 310 10.09 12.31 -4.98
N HIS A 311 9.93 11.11 -4.39
CA HIS A 311 10.94 10.46 -3.55
C HIS A 311 11.00 8.92 -3.66
N CYS A 312 10.40 8.28 -4.67
CA CYS A 312 10.47 6.81 -4.76
C CYS A 312 11.60 6.33 -5.67
N HIS A 313 11.77 6.91 -6.88
CA HIS A 313 12.84 6.52 -7.82
C HIS A 313 13.25 7.61 -8.82
N SER A 314 12.95 8.88 -8.54
CA SER A 314 12.92 9.91 -9.59
C SER A 314 14.18 10.77 -9.64
N ASP A 315 14.44 11.68 -8.70
CA ASP A 315 15.39 12.78 -8.99
C ASP A 315 16.64 12.77 -8.09
N SER A 316 17.78 12.29 -8.62
CA SER A 316 19.06 12.32 -7.91
C SER A 316 19.67 13.71 -7.77
N ARG A 317 19.10 14.72 -8.44
CA ARG A 317 19.57 16.11 -8.40
C ARG A 317 18.85 16.93 -7.33
N ARG A 318 17.88 16.37 -6.64
CA ARG A 318 17.12 17.04 -5.58
C ARG A 318 17.52 16.52 -4.20
N ALA A 319 17.56 17.44 -3.24
CA ALA A 319 17.85 17.12 -1.86
C ALA A 319 16.70 16.31 -1.23
N GLY A 320 17.04 15.37 -0.34
CA GLY A 320 16.08 14.52 0.37
C GLY A 320 16.31 13.03 0.09
N ASP A 321 15.37 12.21 0.55
CA ASP A 321 15.39 10.78 0.25
C ASP A 321 15.03 10.53 -1.22
N GLN A 322 15.86 9.74 -1.90
CA GLN A 322 15.70 9.40 -3.31
C GLN A 322 14.89 8.10 -3.49
N GLY A 323 14.59 7.43 -2.36
CA GLY A 323 13.69 6.30 -2.26
C GLY A 323 14.36 4.93 -2.36
N PRO A 324 13.57 3.87 -2.11
CA PRO A 324 14.00 2.49 -2.29
C PRO A 324 14.67 2.29 -3.65
N GLY A 325 15.75 1.52 -3.74
CA GLY A 325 16.45 1.26 -5.00
C GLY A 325 17.34 2.40 -5.53
N ASN A 326 17.15 3.66 -5.15
CA ASN A 326 18.19 4.68 -5.40
C ASN A 326 19.16 4.75 -4.21
N SER A 327 18.73 5.41 -3.13
CA SER A 327 19.45 5.50 -1.85
C SER A 327 19.26 4.26 -0.99
N GLY A 328 18.25 3.43 -1.28
CA GLY A 328 17.89 2.24 -0.51
C GLY A 328 16.65 2.47 0.34
N GLY A 329 16.28 1.48 1.15
CA GLY A 329 15.07 1.51 1.99
C GLY A 329 14.17 0.29 1.79
N PHE A 330 13.23 0.08 2.70
CA PHE A 330 12.36 -1.12 2.72
C PHE A 330 13.14 -2.46 2.68
N GLY A 331 14.33 -2.50 3.29
CA GLY A 331 15.25 -3.64 3.26
C GLY A 331 15.99 -3.84 1.92
N TYR A 332 15.88 -2.90 0.97
CA TYR A 332 16.67 -2.89 -0.26
C TYR A 332 17.93 -2.03 -0.11
N ASP A 333 19.03 -2.52 -0.67
CA ASP A 333 20.23 -1.73 -0.89
C ASP A 333 19.97 -0.62 -1.92
N GLY A 334 20.67 0.50 -1.77
CA GLY A 334 20.70 1.53 -2.79
C GLY A 334 21.44 1.04 -4.03
N VAL A 335 20.77 1.08 -5.18
CA VAL A 335 21.34 0.67 -6.48
C VAL A 335 21.35 1.81 -7.49
N SER A 336 21.28 3.07 -7.04
CA SER A 336 21.38 4.28 -7.88
C SER A 336 20.35 4.34 -9.03
N LEU A 337 19.19 3.71 -8.83
CA LEU A 337 18.08 3.71 -9.79
C LEU A 337 17.54 5.14 -9.98
N ASP A 338 17.59 5.65 -11.21
CA ASP A 338 17.02 6.93 -11.62
C ASP A 338 16.09 6.71 -12.81
N LEU A 339 14.79 6.88 -12.56
CA LEU A 339 13.74 6.78 -13.57
C LEU A 339 13.24 8.16 -14.06
N ALA A 340 13.73 9.28 -13.51
CA ALA A 340 13.29 10.61 -13.94
C ALA A 340 14.03 11.13 -15.18
N THR A 341 15.18 10.55 -15.50
CA THR A 341 15.97 10.97 -16.66
C THR A 341 16.24 9.80 -17.61
N ARG A 342 16.33 10.09 -18.91
CA ARG A 342 16.72 9.09 -19.90
C ARG A 342 18.09 8.52 -19.59
N ALA A 343 19.05 9.38 -19.28
CA ALA A 343 20.39 8.96 -18.87
C ALA A 343 20.37 8.03 -17.64
N GLY A 344 19.50 8.29 -16.67
CA GLY A 344 19.26 7.42 -15.52
C GLY A 344 18.77 6.03 -15.93
N ILE A 345 17.77 5.97 -16.80
CA ILE A 345 17.20 4.71 -17.31
C ILE A 345 18.25 3.92 -18.09
N LEU A 346 19.00 4.59 -18.97
CA LEU A 346 20.05 3.96 -19.78
C LEU A 346 21.22 3.44 -18.92
N ARG A 347 21.67 4.20 -17.91
CA ARG A 347 22.65 3.72 -16.93
C ARG A 347 22.13 2.54 -16.13
N GLY A 348 20.84 2.59 -15.79
CA GLY A 348 20.14 1.63 -14.96
C GLY A 348 20.69 1.54 -13.54
N ILE A 349 20.85 0.31 -13.04
CA ILE A 349 21.13 0.03 -11.63
C ILE A 349 22.59 -0.36 -11.40
N LYS A 350 23.17 0.05 -10.28
CA LYS A 350 24.52 -0.32 -9.86
C LYS A 350 24.47 -1.53 -8.93
N ARG A 351 25.11 -2.64 -9.33
CA ARG A 351 25.32 -3.84 -8.50
C ARG A 351 26.75 -4.33 -8.67
N ASP A 352 27.39 -4.74 -7.57
CA ASP A 352 28.76 -5.25 -7.57
C ASP A 352 29.76 -4.28 -8.22
N GLY A 353 29.54 -2.98 -8.02
CA GLY A 353 30.36 -1.91 -8.61
C GLY A 353 30.05 -1.59 -10.08
N GLN A 354 29.27 -2.40 -10.78
CA GLN A 354 28.96 -2.24 -12.21
C GLN A 354 27.53 -1.76 -12.44
N PHE A 355 27.37 -0.86 -13.42
CA PHE A 355 26.05 -0.45 -13.90
C PHE A 355 25.50 -1.48 -14.88
N ARG A 356 24.20 -1.75 -14.76
CA ARG A 356 23.42 -2.60 -15.65
C ARG A 356 22.23 -1.77 -16.12
N GLY A 357 22.21 -1.43 -17.40
CA GLY A 357 21.16 -0.65 -18.02
C GLY A 357 19.79 -1.29 -17.84
N LEU A 358 18.75 -0.47 -17.71
CA LEU A 358 17.38 -0.99 -17.74
C LEU A 358 16.96 -1.50 -19.13
N PRO A 359 17.49 -0.94 -20.25
CA PRO A 359 17.31 -1.54 -21.58
C PRO A 359 18.08 -2.86 -21.79
N ASP A 360 19.11 -3.14 -20.98
CA ASP A 360 19.92 -4.36 -21.13
C ASP A 360 19.04 -5.61 -21.01
N ARG A 361 19.32 -6.60 -21.84
CA ARG A 361 18.57 -7.85 -21.88
C ARG A 361 18.95 -8.77 -20.72
N MET A 362 17.95 -9.51 -20.24
CA MET A 362 18.13 -10.64 -19.34
C MET A 362 18.50 -11.91 -20.14
N GLU A 363 18.76 -13.02 -19.45
CA GLU A 363 19.14 -14.31 -20.07
C GLU A 363 18.09 -14.81 -21.07
N ASP A 364 16.82 -14.50 -20.85
CA ASP A 364 15.69 -14.84 -21.73
C ASP A 364 15.51 -13.87 -22.91
N GLY A 365 16.38 -12.85 -23.04
CA GLY A 365 16.31 -11.82 -24.07
C GLY A 365 15.38 -10.65 -23.75
N THR A 366 14.62 -10.69 -22.66
CA THR A 366 13.69 -9.61 -22.27
C THR A 366 14.46 -8.40 -21.71
N PRO A 367 14.20 -7.16 -22.14
CA PRO A 367 14.79 -5.97 -21.51
C PRO A 367 14.42 -5.92 -20.02
N ARG A 368 15.38 -5.58 -19.16
CA ARG A 368 15.20 -5.59 -17.69
C ARG A 368 14.05 -4.73 -17.22
N LEU A 369 13.87 -3.54 -17.81
CA LEU A 369 12.73 -2.66 -17.50
C LEU A 369 11.40 -3.36 -17.76
N VAL A 370 11.28 -3.97 -18.95
CA VAL A 370 10.06 -4.65 -19.39
C VAL A 370 9.78 -5.85 -18.49
N ALA A 371 10.79 -6.64 -18.15
CA ALA A 371 10.65 -7.75 -17.21
C ALA A 371 10.08 -7.29 -15.86
N SER A 372 10.57 -6.18 -15.30
CA SER A 372 10.03 -5.60 -14.06
C SER A 372 8.60 -5.09 -14.20
N LEU A 373 8.24 -4.47 -15.33
CA LEU A 373 6.88 -3.98 -15.58
C LEU A 373 5.89 -5.15 -15.71
N VAL A 374 6.29 -6.23 -16.39
CA VAL A 374 5.47 -7.45 -16.56
C VAL A 374 5.35 -8.21 -15.23
N ALA A 375 6.44 -8.34 -14.47
CA ALA A 375 6.43 -8.99 -13.16
C ALA A 375 5.41 -8.35 -12.19
N ARG A 376 5.14 -7.04 -12.32
CA ARG A 376 4.15 -6.37 -11.48
C ARG A 376 2.72 -6.87 -11.69
N HIS A 377 2.36 -7.32 -12.90
CA HIS A 377 1.06 -7.93 -13.16
C HIS A 377 0.90 -9.22 -12.34
N ALA A 378 1.94 -10.06 -12.29
CA ALA A 378 1.93 -11.29 -11.51
C ALA A 378 1.91 -11.04 -9.99
N GLU A 379 2.67 -10.04 -9.52
CA GLU A 379 2.76 -9.70 -8.09
C GLU A 379 1.43 -9.23 -7.50
N LEU A 380 0.57 -8.60 -8.30
CA LEU A 380 -0.75 -8.14 -7.85
C LEU A 380 -1.62 -9.29 -7.30
N ASP A 381 -1.46 -10.47 -7.91
CA ASP A 381 -2.15 -11.71 -7.57
C ASP A 381 -1.37 -12.59 -6.58
N GLY A 382 -0.23 -12.10 -6.07
CA GLY A 382 0.64 -12.83 -5.13
C GLY A 382 1.65 -13.76 -5.78
N HIS A 383 1.78 -13.74 -7.10
CA HIS A 383 2.80 -14.52 -7.82
C HIS A 383 4.10 -13.73 -7.93
N ALA A 384 5.21 -14.36 -7.57
CA ALA A 384 6.51 -13.71 -7.50
C ALA A 384 7.51 -14.34 -8.47
N HIS A 385 8.25 -13.50 -9.18
CA HIS A 385 9.50 -13.93 -9.81
C HIS A 385 10.65 -13.84 -8.79
N PRO A 386 11.53 -14.85 -8.66
CA PRO A 386 12.63 -14.82 -7.68
C PRO A 386 13.68 -13.75 -7.98
N SER A 387 13.96 -13.49 -9.26
CA SER A 387 15.06 -12.60 -9.69
C SER A 387 14.60 -11.21 -10.17
N VAL A 388 13.29 -10.97 -10.28
CA VAL A 388 12.73 -9.72 -10.81
C VAL A 388 11.70 -9.18 -9.81
N THR A 389 11.92 -7.94 -9.39
CA THR A 389 10.93 -7.18 -8.60
C THR A 389 9.99 -6.45 -9.55
N GLY A 390 8.68 -6.56 -9.29
CA GLY A 390 7.65 -5.87 -10.03
C GLY A 390 7.66 -4.35 -9.80
N MET A 391 7.53 -3.58 -10.88
CA MET A 391 7.41 -2.12 -10.87
C MET A 391 6.17 -1.66 -11.65
N PRO A 392 5.47 -0.58 -11.26
CA PRO A 392 5.77 0.32 -10.14
C PRO A 392 5.46 -0.29 -8.77
N LEU A 393 6.32 0.00 -7.79
CA LEU A 393 6.27 -0.58 -6.46
C LEU A 393 5.01 -0.15 -5.69
N GLY A 394 4.17 -1.11 -5.29
CA GLY A 394 2.96 -0.83 -4.50
C GLY A 394 1.84 -0.12 -5.27
N PHE A 395 1.95 0.06 -6.58
CA PHE A 395 0.91 0.64 -7.44
C PHE A 395 0.35 -0.40 -8.41
N PRO A 396 -0.80 -0.14 -9.06
CA PRO A 396 -1.30 -1.02 -10.12
C PRO A 396 -0.28 -1.14 -11.25
N PRO A 397 -0.22 -2.28 -11.93
CA PRO A 397 0.68 -2.46 -13.06
C PRO A 397 0.37 -1.45 -14.18
N LEU A 398 1.40 -1.10 -14.97
CA LEU A 398 1.18 -0.35 -16.19
C LEU A 398 0.35 -1.20 -17.18
N PRO A 399 -0.59 -0.58 -17.92
CA PRO A 399 -1.29 -1.25 -19.00
C PRO A 399 -0.34 -1.82 -20.05
N ASP A 400 -0.76 -2.88 -20.72
CA ASP A 400 0.01 -3.56 -21.78
C ASP A 400 0.44 -2.59 -22.88
N GLU A 401 -0.45 -1.69 -23.29
CA GLU A 401 -0.18 -0.67 -24.31
C GLU A 401 0.91 0.32 -23.89
N ASP A 402 1.02 0.62 -22.60
CA ASP A 402 2.10 1.47 -22.07
C ASP A 402 3.42 0.68 -22.04
N ILE A 403 3.37 -0.63 -21.79
CA ILE A 403 4.55 -1.51 -21.83
C ILE A 403 5.04 -1.72 -23.28
N ASP A 404 4.13 -1.91 -24.25
CA ASP A 404 4.44 -2.01 -25.68
C ASP A 404 5.17 -0.75 -26.18
N LEU A 405 4.73 0.42 -25.74
CA LEU A 405 5.36 1.71 -26.04
C LEU A 405 6.78 1.78 -25.47
N ILE A 406 6.97 1.41 -24.20
CA ILE A 406 8.28 1.41 -23.54
C ILE A 406 9.22 0.40 -24.20
N PHE A 407 8.71 -0.79 -24.54
CA PHE A 407 9.45 -1.81 -25.26
C PHE A 407 9.88 -1.31 -26.64
N THR A 408 8.97 -0.71 -27.41
CA THR A 408 9.28 -0.15 -28.73
C THR A 408 10.37 0.92 -28.63
N TRP A 409 10.30 1.81 -27.64
CA TRP A 409 11.35 2.81 -27.41
C TRP A 409 12.72 2.16 -27.18
N ILE A 410 12.80 1.11 -26.35
CA ILE A 410 14.05 0.37 -26.11
C ILE A 410 14.59 -0.24 -27.41
N GLU A 411 13.73 -0.90 -28.18
CA GLU A 411 14.12 -1.56 -29.44
C GLU A 411 14.55 -0.56 -30.53
N GLN A 412 14.06 0.68 -30.48
CA GLN A 412 14.49 1.78 -31.35
C GLN A 412 15.81 2.43 -30.91
N GLY A 413 16.52 1.87 -29.95
CA GLY A 413 17.76 2.43 -29.40
C GLY A 413 17.52 3.54 -28.38
N ALA A 414 16.33 3.57 -27.78
CA ALA A 414 15.91 4.53 -26.77
C ALA A 414 16.19 5.98 -27.17
N PRO A 415 15.59 6.52 -28.24
CA PRO A 415 15.83 7.90 -28.68
C PRO A 415 15.32 8.93 -27.66
N GLU A 416 15.93 10.12 -27.66
CA GLU A 416 15.43 11.29 -26.90
C GLU A 416 14.06 11.72 -27.39
#